data_AF-E1JXK4-F1
#
_entry.id   AF-E1JXK4-F1
#
_cell.length_a   1.000
_cell.length_b   1.000
_cell.length_c   1.000
_cell.angle_alpha   90.00
_cell.angle_beta   90.00
_cell.angle_gamma   90.00
#
_symmetry.space_group_name_H-M   'P 1'
#
loop_
_entity.id
_entity.type
_entity.pdbx_description
1 polymer ?
#
loop_
_entity_poly.entity_id
_entity_poly.type
_entity_poly.pdbx_seq_one_letter_code
_entity_poly.pdbx_strand_id
1 'polypeptide(L)'
;MSERMKARTTDGFVEFSLRVPESQAERVGAALRAIVALLPEASETAPVADEDLDDDTLYSPDEVFGSWTPGAAVRAYRLREGLTQAALARGIEVTRSVVSDLETGRRPVSGAMARRLGEFFKAEYKNFL
;
A
#
# COMPACT_ATOMS: atom_id res chain seq x y z
N MET A 1 29.87 0.57 -1.92
CA MET A 1 29.43 0.32 -0.54
C MET A 1 28.05 0.95 -0.39
N SER A 2 27.01 0.17 -0.10
CA SER A 2 25.62 0.63 -0.02
C SER A 2 25.14 0.48 1.42
N GLU A 3 25.27 1.53 2.21
CA GLU A 3 24.71 1.66 3.55
C GLU A 3 23.43 2.47 3.47
N ARG A 4 22.26 1.82 3.29
CA ARG A 4 20.93 2.32 3.73
C ARG A 4 19.93 1.17 3.78
N MET A 5 20.01 0.32 4.80
CA MET A 5 18.86 -0.46 5.24
C MET A 5 18.51 0.00 6.66
N LYS A 6 17.35 0.65 6.81
CA LYS A 6 16.78 1.07 8.10
C LYS A 6 16.56 -0.20 8.95
N ALA A 7 16.90 -0.15 10.23
CA ALA A 7 16.79 -1.30 11.13
C ALA A 7 15.36 -1.87 11.14
N ARG A 8 15.22 -3.19 11.22
CA ARG A 8 13.90 -3.86 11.25
C ARG A 8 13.27 -3.66 12.63
N THR A 9 12.18 -2.92 12.70
CA THR A 9 11.42 -2.60 13.93
C THR A 9 10.41 -3.67 14.36
N THR A 10 10.31 -4.79 13.63
CA THR A 10 9.25 -5.80 13.82
C THR A 10 9.70 -7.08 14.54
N ASP A 11 10.89 -7.10 15.13
CA ASP A 11 11.28 -8.24 15.98
C ASP A 11 10.48 -8.19 17.29
N GLY A 12 9.81 -9.29 17.66
CA GLY A 12 9.05 -9.42 18.92
C GLY A 12 7.56 -9.01 18.90
N PHE A 13 6.99 -8.55 17.77
CA PHE A 13 5.58 -8.15 17.70
C PHE A 13 4.69 -9.18 16.97
N VAL A 14 3.41 -9.24 17.37
CA VAL A 14 2.37 -10.06 16.70
C VAL A 14 1.20 -9.16 16.31
N GLU A 15 0.75 -9.27 15.06
CA GLU A 15 -0.37 -8.49 14.53
C GLU A 15 -1.69 -9.25 14.63
N PHE A 16 -2.74 -8.55 15.07
CA PHE A 16 -4.12 -9.03 15.04
C PHE A 16 -4.96 -8.12 14.15
N SER A 17 -5.61 -8.69 13.13
CA SER A 17 -6.55 -7.97 12.27
C SER A 17 -7.98 -8.44 12.52
N LEU A 18 -8.92 -7.51 12.67
CA LEU A 18 -10.33 -7.81 12.90
C LEU A 18 -11.19 -7.07 11.85
N ARG A 19 -12.17 -7.79 11.27
CA ARG A 19 -13.19 -7.19 10.41
C ARG A 19 -14.50 -7.11 11.17
N VAL A 20 -15.07 -5.90 11.24
CA VAL A 20 -16.33 -5.64 11.94
C VAL A 20 -17.30 -4.89 11.03
N PRO A 21 -18.63 -5.03 11.23
CA PRO A 21 -19.62 -4.16 10.60
C PRO A 21 -19.37 -2.69 10.97
N GLU A 22 -19.61 -1.78 10.03
CA GLU A 22 -19.40 -0.34 10.22
C GLU A 22 -20.16 0.21 11.44
N SER A 23 -21.38 -0.30 11.68
CA SER A 23 -22.20 0.06 12.84
C SER A 23 -21.57 -0.28 14.20
N GLN A 24 -20.53 -1.11 14.23
CA GLN A 24 -19.83 -1.52 15.45
C GLN A 24 -18.39 -1.00 15.52
N ALA A 25 -17.89 -0.32 14.49
CA ALA A 25 -16.49 0.09 14.40
C ALA A 25 -16.06 0.97 15.58
N GLU A 26 -16.86 1.97 15.94
CA GLU A 26 -16.56 2.88 17.05
C GLU A 26 -16.55 2.15 18.40
N ARG A 27 -17.55 1.30 18.63
CA ARG A 27 -17.67 0.52 19.86
C ARG A 27 -16.50 -0.46 20.03
N VAL A 28 -16.12 -1.14 18.96
CA VAL A 28 -15.01 -2.10 18.96
C VAL A 28 -13.68 -1.38 19.14
N GLY A 29 -13.47 -0.24 18.47
CA GLY A 29 -12.28 0.58 18.63
C GLY A 29 -12.11 1.10 20.06
N ALA A 30 -13.20 1.56 20.69
CA ALA A 30 -13.19 1.97 22.10
C ALA A 30 -12.82 0.82 23.04
N ALA A 31 -13.37 -0.38 22.81
CA ALA A 31 -13.05 -1.55 23.62
C ALA A 31 -11.59 -1.99 23.47
N LEU A 32 -11.05 -2.00 22.25
CA LEU A 32 -9.64 -2.33 22.01
C LEU A 32 -8.70 -1.35 22.70
N ARG A 33 -8.98 -0.05 22.63
CA ARG A 33 -8.19 0.97 23.36
C ARG A 33 -8.20 0.72 24.87
N ALA A 34 -9.36 0.40 25.44
CA ALA A 34 -9.47 0.09 26.86
C ALA A 34 -8.67 -1.16 27.24
N ILE A 35 -8.68 -2.21 26.39
CA ILE A 35 -7.90 -3.43 26.61
C ILE A 35 -6.40 -3.13 26.55
N VAL A 36 -5.94 -2.36 25.55
CA VAL A 36 -4.53 -1.97 25.42
C VAL A 36 -4.08 -1.20 26.66
N ALA A 37 -4.88 -0.27 27.17
CA ALA A 37 -4.58 0.49 28.38
C ALA A 37 -4.43 -0.37 29.66
N LEU A 38 -4.89 -1.62 29.66
CA LEU A 38 -4.73 -2.56 30.78
C LEU A 38 -3.43 -3.36 30.73
N LEU A 39 -2.67 -3.30 29.62
CA LEU A 39 -1.43 -4.04 29.47
C LEU A 39 -0.29 -3.32 30.22
N PRO A 40 0.52 -4.02 31.04
CA PRO A 40 1.56 -3.40 31.86
C PRO A 40 2.66 -2.69 31.04
N GLU A 41 2.90 -3.12 29.79
CA GLU A 41 3.83 -2.49 28.85
C GLU A 41 3.18 -1.43 27.95
N ALA A 42 1.87 -1.18 28.06
CA ALA A 42 1.24 -0.05 27.37
C ALA A 42 1.63 1.30 27.99
N SER A 43 2.26 1.29 29.17
CA SER A 43 2.96 2.45 29.74
C SER A 43 4.31 2.72 29.05
N GLU A 44 4.81 1.82 28.21
CA GLU A 44 5.98 2.00 27.33
C GLU A 44 5.60 2.02 25.84
N THR A 45 4.34 2.30 25.50
CA THR A 45 4.18 3.41 24.56
C THR A 45 4.45 4.70 25.34
N ALA A 46 5.74 4.89 25.71
CA ALA A 46 6.28 6.22 25.60
C ALA A 46 5.79 6.73 24.24
N PRO A 47 5.31 7.99 24.12
CA PRO A 47 5.29 8.59 22.80
C PRO A 47 6.64 8.21 22.22
N VAL A 48 6.64 7.51 21.09
CA VAL A 48 7.86 7.45 20.30
C VAL A 48 8.11 8.92 20.10
N ALA A 49 9.03 9.47 20.88
CA ALA A 49 9.77 10.64 20.49
C ALA A 49 10.63 10.13 19.32
N ASP A 50 9.96 9.75 18.23
CA ASP A 50 10.43 10.12 16.93
C ASP A 50 10.41 11.65 17.03
N GLU A 51 11.57 12.23 17.37
CA GLU A 51 11.80 13.68 17.37
C GLU A 51 11.58 14.31 15.97
N ASP A 52 11.02 13.54 15.02
CA ASP A 52 10.76 13.86 13.62
C ASP A 52 9.29 13.60 13.18
N LEU A 53 8.37 13.20 14.06
CA LEU A 53 6.94 13.10 13.72
C LEU A 53 6.15 14.17 14.48
N ASP A 54 5.90 15.31 13.83
CA ASP A 54 4.84 16.24 14.23
C ASP A 54 3.50 15.46 14.17
N ASP A 55 3.02 15.00 15.32
CA ASP A 55 1.82 14.16 15.52
C ASP A 55 0.50 14.85 15.10
N ASP A 56 0.55 16.14 14.75
CA ASP A 56 -0.58 16.91 14.19
C ASP A 56 -0.51 17.12 12.66
N THR A 57 0.50 16.55 11.97
CA THR A 57 0.64 16.73 10.52
C THR A 57 -0.27 15.78 9.76
N LEU A 58 -1.46 16.26 9.40
CA LEU A 58 -2.32 15.61 8.41
C LEU A 58 -1.69 15.74 7.02
N TYR A 59 -0.98 14.71 6.58
CA TYR A 59 -0.49 14.62 5.21
C TYR A 59 -1.66 14.35 4.25
N SER A 60 -1.72 15.11 3.16
CA SER A 60 -2.68 14.80 2.09
C SER A 60 -2.31 13.47 1.42
N PRO A 61 -3.28 12.71 0.86
CA PRO A 61 -2.97 11.48 0.13
C PRO A 61 -1.93 11.69 -0.98
N ASP A 62 -1.96 12.84 -1.67
CA ASP A 62 -0.97 13.17 -2.70
C ASP A 62 0.44 13.39 -2.12
N GLU A 63 0.54 13.87 -0.89
CA GLU A 63 1.83 14.07 -0.20
C GLU A 63 2.44 12.74 0.26
N VAL A 64 1.60 11.80 0.69
CA VAL A 64 2.05 10.46 1.13
C VAL A 64 2.29 9.52 -0.04
N PHE A 65 1.38 9.49 -1.01
CA PHE A 65 1.34 8.49 -2.07
C PHE A 65 1.80 9.03 -3.43
N GLY A 66 1.99 10.35 -3.55
CA GLY A 66 2.27 11.02 -4.81
C GLY A 66 1.02 11.19 -5.67
N SER A 67 1.18 11.85 -6.82
CA SER A 67 0.11 12.02 -7.79
C SER A 67 -0.29 10.69 -8.44
N TRP A 68 -1.59 10.54 -8.70
CA TRP A 68 -2.10 9.38 -9.43
C TRP A 68 -1.56 9.37 -10.86
N THR A 69 -0.79 8.34 -11.21
CA THR A 69 -0.23 8.14 -12.55
C THR A 69 -0.75 6.85 -13.18
N PRO A 70 -0.66 6.70 -14.52
CA PRO A 70 -0.97 5.43 -15.19
C PRO A 70 -0.18 4.24 -14.61
N GLY A 71 1.09 4.46 -14.25
CA GLY A 71 1.91 3.44 -13.58
C GLY A 71 1.39 3.08 -12.19
N ALA A 72 0.94 4.06 -11.41
CA ALA A 72 0.29 3.84 -10.12
C ALA A 72 -1.02 3.04 -10.29
N ALA A 73 -1.80 3.32 -11.34
CA ALA A 73 -3.00 2.55 -11.65
C ALA A 73 -2.67 1.08 -11.95
N VAL A 74 -1.66 0.80 -12.78
CA VAL A 74 -1.22 -0.59 -13.05
C VAL A 74 -0.85 -1.30 -11.74
N ARG A 75 -0.07 -0.64 -10.87
CA ARG A 75 0.33 -1.20 -9.58
C ARG A 75 -0.87 -1.45 -8.66
N ALA A 76 -1.81 -0.50 -8.59
CA ALA A 76 -3.00 -0.61 -7.76
C ALA A 76 -3.88 -1.79 -8.18
N TYR A 77 -4.15 -1.92 -9.47
CA TYR A 77 -4.92 -3.06 -10.01
C TYR A 77 -4.19 -4.39 -9.79
N ARG A 78 -2.87 -4.43 -9.98
CA ARG A 78 -2.08 -5.64 -9.69
C ARG A 78 -2.21 -6.07 -8.23
N LEU A 79 -2.12 -5.12 -7.30
CA LEU A 79 -2.21 -5.39 -5.86
C LEU A 79 -3.64 -5.77 -5.45
N ARG A 80 -4.67 -5.14 -6.05
CA ARG A 80 -6.09 -5.50 -5.86
C ARG A 80 -6.34 -6.98 -6.15
N GLU A 81 -5.72 -7.50 -7.21
CA GLU A 81 -5.84 -8.91 -7.61
C GLU A 81 -4.81 -9.84 -6.92
N GLY A 82 -4.01 -9.34 -5.97
CA GLY A 82 -3.00 -10.14 -5.26
C GLY A 82 -1.86 -10.67 -6.14
N LEU A 83 -1.62 -10.05 -7.30
CA LEU A 83 -0.66 -10.55 -8.28
C LEU A 83 0.77 -10.04 -8.00
N THR A 84 1.77 -10.89 -8.25
CA THR A 84 3.16 -10.43 -8.37
C THR A 84 3.39 -9.77 -9.74
N GLN A 85 4.44 -8.95 -9.88
CA GLN A 85 4.80 -8.38 -11.19
C GLN A 85 5.02 -9.47 -12.26
N ALA A 86 5.59 -10.61 -11.86
CA ALA A 86 5.80 -11.75 -12.76
C ALA A 86 4.47 -12.43 -13.16
N ALA A 87 3.51 -12.52 -12.23
CA ALA A 87 2.19 -13.08 -12.53
C ALA A 87 1.40 -12.19 -13.49
N LEU A 88 1.40 -10.87 -13.26
CA LEU A 88 0.81 -9.92 -14.21
C LEU A 88 1.50 -10.03 -15.57
N ALA A 89 2.84 -10.03 -15.60
CA ALA A 89 3.61 -10.10 -16.84
C ALA A 89 3.23 -11.33 -17.70
N ARG A 90 3.05 -12.50 -17.06
CA ARG A 90 2.54 -13.70 -17.75
C ARG A 90 1.13 -13.50 -18.29
N GLY A 91 0.24 -12.88 -17.50
CA GLY A 91 -1.16 -12.65 -17.87
C GLY A 91 -1.36 -11.69 -19.05
N ILE A 92 -0.44 -10.73 -19.23
CA ILE A 92 -0.47 -9.77 -20.35
C ILE A 92 0.64 -10.01 -21.38
N GLU A 93 1.27 -11.18 -21.35
CA GLU A 93 2.29 -11.63 -22.32
C GLU A 93 3.45 -10.63 -22.53
N VAL A 94 4.03 -10.16 -21.43
CA VAL A 94 5.24 -9.32 -21.42
C VAL A 94 6.26 -9.85 -20.43
N THR A 95 7.45 -9.24 -20.39
CA THR A 95 8.45 -9.56 -19.38
C THR A 95 8.14 -8.86 -18.05
N ARG A 96 8.58 -9.43 -16.92
CA ARG A 96 8.47 -8.79 -15.60
C ARG A 96 9.14 -7.41 -15.55
N SER A 97 10.21 -7.21 -16.34
CA SER A 97 10.86 -5.89 -16.47
C SER A 97 9.93 -4.85 -17.07
N VAL A 98 9.16 -5.21 -18.12
CA VAL A 98 8.18 -4.30 -18.72
C VAL A 98 7.14 -3.88 -17.70
N VAL A 99 6.61 -4.80 -16.89
CA VAL A 99 5.67 -4.45 -15.81
C VAL A 99 6.30 -3.49 -14.81
N SER A 100 7.55 -3.75 -14.40
CA SER A 100 8.27 -2.83 -13.50
C SER A 100 8.45 -1.44 -14.10
N ASP A 101 8.78 -1.35 -15.39
CA ASP A 101 8.98 -0.08 -16.07
C ASP A 101 7.67 0.69 -16.24
N LEU A 102 6.55 -0.01 -16.46
CA LEU A 102 5.21 0.58 -16.48
C LEU A 102 4.82 1.12 -15.10
N GLU A 103 4.98 0.33 -14.03
CA GLU A 103 4.60 0.71 -12.66
C GLU A 103 5.42 1.89 -12.12
N THR A 104 6.68 1.99 -12.53
CA THR A 104 7.60 3.07 -12.11
C THR A 104 7.52 4.31 -13.01
N GLY A 105 6.76 4.24 -14.10
CA GLY A 105 6.68 5.32 -15.09
C GLY A 105 7.94 5.49 -15.95
N ARG A 106 8.98 4.65 -15.80
CA ARG A 106 10.14 4.63 -16.72
C ARG A 106 9.71 4.39 -18.16
N ARG A 107 8.64 3.61 -18.34
CA ARG A 107 7.97 3.42 -19.62
C ARG A 107 6.55 3.96 -19.52
N PRO A 108 6.11 4.86 -20.42
CA PRO A 108 4.73 5.30 -20.45
C PRO A 108 3.81 4.15 -20.87
N VAL A 109 2.57 4.15 -20.35
CA VAL A 109 1.53 3.19 -20.77
C VAL A 109 1.02 3.62 -22.15
N SER A 110 1.29 2.81 -23.18
CA SER A 110 0.75 3.08 -24.52
C SER A 110 -0.74 2.73 -24.59
N GLY A 111 -1.48 3.32 -25.54
CA GLY A 111 -2.90 2.98 -25.73
C GLY A 111 -3.16 1.50 -26.01
N ALA A 112 -2.23 0.80 -26.67
CA ALA A 112 -2.32 -0.65 -26.86
C ALA A 112 -2.12 -1.42 -25.54
N MET A 113 -1.16 -0.99 -24.71
CA MET A 113 -0.95 -1.58 -23.39
C MET A 113 -2.13 -1.32 -22.45
N ALA A 114 -2.67 -0.10 -22.46
CA ALA A 114 -3.85 0.26 -21.69
C ALA A 114 -5.06 -0.63 -22.02
N ARG A 115 -5.30 -0.91 -23.31
CA ARG A 115 -6.36 -1.83 -23.75
C ARG A 115 -6.13 -3.25 -23.24
N ARG A 116 -4.89 -3.76 -23.39
CA ARG A 116 -4.53 -5.10 -22.89
C ARG A 116 -4.72 -5.22 -21.37
N LEU A 117 -4.33 -4.19 -20.62
CA LEU A 117 -4.54 -4.11 -19.16
C LEU A 117 -6.04 -4.03 -18.82
N GLY A 118 -6.81 -3.24 -19.56
CA GLY A 118 -8.26 -3.16 -19.41
C GLY A 118 -8.96 -4.50 -19.63
N GLU A 119 -8.57 -5.23 -20.67
CA GLU A 119 -9.07 -6.59 -20.94
C GLU A 119 -8.69 -7.56 -19.81
N PHE A 120 -7.43 -7.57 -19.39
CA PHE A 120 -6.95 -8.46 -18.32
C PHE A 120 -7.64 -8.20 -16.97
N PHE A 121 -7.77 -6.93 -16.59
CA PHE A 121 -8.37 -6.52 -15.32
C PHE A 121 -9.89 -6.32 -15.35
N LYS A 122 -10.53 -6.53 -16.51
CA LYS A 122 -11.95 -6.24 -16.76
C LYS A 122 -12.32 -4.81 -16.33
N ALA A 123 -11.51 -3.85 -16.75
CA ALA A 123 -11.61 -2.44 -16.38
C ALA A 123 -11.59 -1.55 -17.63
N GLU A 124 -12.09 -0.32 -17.51
CA GLU A 124 -11.98 0.64 -18.60
C GLU A 124 -10.51 0.97 -18.87
N TYR A 125 -10.07 0.84 -20.13
CA TYR A 125 -8.67 1.07 -20.50
C TYR A 125 -8.18 2.49 -20.18
N LYS A 126 -9.10 3.47 -20.11
CA LYS A 126 -8.81 4.87 -19.76
C LYS A 126 -8.26 5.02 -18.34
N ASN A 127 -8.47 4.04 -17.47
CA ASN A 127 -7.89 4.03 -16.12
C ASN A 127 -6.36 3.88 -16.14
N PHE A 128 -5.77 3.52 -17.29
CA PHE A 128 -4.33 3.33 -17.47
C PHE A 128 -3.73 4.36 -18.45
N LEU A 129 -4.38 5.51 -18.65
CA LEU A 129 -3.90 6.61 -19.51
C LEU A 129 -3.67 7.89 -18.73
#